data_AF-A0A8C7YA22-F1
#
_entry.id   AF-A0A8C7YA22-F1
#
_cell.length_a   1.000
_cell.length_b   1.000
_cell.length_c   1.000
_cell.angle_alpha   90.00
_cell.angle_beta   90.00
_cell.angle_gamma   90.00
#
_symmetry.space_group_name_H-M   'P 1'
#
loop_
_entity.id
_entity.type
_entity.pdbx_description
1 polymer ?
#
loop_
_entity_poly.entity_id
_entity_poly.type
_entity_poly.pdbx_seq_one_letter_code
_entity_poly.pdbx_strand_id
1 'polypeptide(L)'
;MHSLMFACGKTPAASSAGSCWTRRKMLEPRMMTLSPPFLPPQAGNYTFNRAKLMNIGFREAMREEDWDCLFFHDVDLIPEDDRNTYICDANPKHAAIAMDKFGYKLPYNMYFGGVSALSPLQYLKMNGFPNNYWGWGGEDDDIGIRVSLAGMHISRPPLKHGRYKMIKHKLDQGNDVNPKRFNMLAKTRQTWKLDGMNSLEYEVVSREYLPLYANITKPGTS
;
A
#
# COMPACT_ATOMS: atom_id res chain seq x y z
N MET A 1 -14.32 -1.98 -0.73
CA MET A 1 -12.85 -1.97 -0.47
C MET A 1 -12.05 -2.45 -1.67
N HIS A 2 -11.14 -1.61 -2.16
CA HIS A 2 -10.09 -1.97 -3.13
C HIS A 2 -8.77 -1.39 -2.62
N SER A 3 -7.65 -2.05 -2.92
CA SER A 3 -6.31 -1.48 -2.71
C SER A 3 -5.69 -1.16 -4.06
N LEU A 4 -5.08 0.02 -4.16
CA LEU A 4 -4.29 0.41 -5.31
C LEU A 4 -2.81 0.29 -4.99
N MET A 5 -2.08 -0.20 -5.98
CA MET A 5 -0.64 -0.15 -5.97
C MET A 5 -0.18 0.54 -7.25
N PHE A 6 0.71 1.52 -7.14
CA PHE A 6 1.36 2.14 -8.28
C PHE A 6 2.81 1.73 -8.29
N ALA A 7 3.30 1.19 -9.40
CA ALA A 7 4.72 0.92 -9.59
C ALA A 7 5.31 1.98 -10.54
N CYS A 8 6.41 2.62 -10.15
CA CYS A 8 7.11 3.65 -10.94
C CYS A 8 8.52 3.14 -11.32
N GLY A 9 8.85 3.20 -12.61
CA GLY A 9 10.09 2.65 -13.19
C GLY A 9 11.25 3.67 -13.26
N LYS A 10 12.40 3.22 -13.76
CA LYS A 10 13.65 4.00 -13.87
C LYS A 10 13.44 5.35 -14.56
N THR A 11 13.87 6.43 -13.90
CA THR A 11 14.20 7.67 -14.61
C THR A 11 15.57 7.49 -15.28
N PRO A 12 15.73 7.75 -16.59
CA PRO A 12 17.04 7.74 -17.21
C PRO A 12 17.92 8.80 -16.52
N ALA A 13 19.12 8.41 -16.10
CA ALA A 13 20.07 9.27 -15.42
C ALA A 13 20.61 10.37 -16.35
N ALA A 14 19.80 11.39 -16.66
CA ALA A 14 20.21 12.65 -17.28
C ALA A 14 19.01 13.62 -17.42
N SER A 15 18.40 14.07 -16.32
CA SER A 15 17.76 15.40 -16.25
C SER A 15 17.20 15.65 -14.86
N SER A 16 17.46 16.85 -14.35
CA SER A 16 16.84 17.43 -13.16
C SER A 16 15.33 17.12 -13.04
N ALA A 17 14.92 16.56 -11.90
CA ALA A 17 13.53 16.39 -11.46
C ALA A 17 12.61 15.62 -12.42
N GLY A 18 12.87 14.32 -12.61
CA GLY A 18 11.93 13.40 -13.27
C GLY A 18 10.90 12.85 -12.27
N SER A 19 9.68 13.40 -12.28
CA SER A 19 8.52 12.84 -11.57
C SER A 19 7.95 11.65 -12.34
N CYS A 20 7.15 10.80 -11.68
CA CYS A 20 6.36 9.72 -12.29
C CYS A 20 5.30 10.21 -13.33
N TRP A 21 5.43 11.47 -13.79
CA TRP A 21 4.52 12.22 -14.65
C TRP A 21 5.23 13.07 -15.73
N THR A 22 6.48 12.78 -16.10
CA THR A 22 7.19 13.56 -17.15
C THR A 22 7.42 12.78 -18.44
N ARG A 23 7.05 13.43 -19.56
CA ARG A 23 6.74 12.88 -20.90
C ARG A 23 7.89 12.17 -21.65
N ARG A 24 7.45 11.27 -22.55
CA ARG A 24 8.12 10.76 -23.80
C ARG A 24 9.12 9.59 -23.66
N LYS A 25 8.61 8.51 -23.09
CA LYS A 25 8.66 7.09 -23.49
C LYS A 25 7.76 6.43 -22.44
N MET A 26 6.82 5.55 -22.80
CA MET A 26 5.84 4.97 -21.85
C MET A 26 6.53 4.31 -20.64
N LEU A 27 6.79 5.11 -19.61
CA LEU A 27 7.01 4.75 -18.22
C LEU A 27 5.76 5.24 -17.50
N GLU A 28 4.59 4.74 -17.92
CA GLU A 28 3.35 5.05 -17.22
C GLU A 28 3.39 4.31 -15.88
N PRO A 29 3.09 4.98 -14.74
CA PRO A 29 2.87 4.25 -13.50
C PRO A 29 1.82 3.18 -13.76
N ARG A 30 2.19 1.90 -13.63
CA ARG A 30 1.20 0.83 -13.73
C ARG A 30 0.41 0.82 -12.44
N MET A 31 -0.82 1.29 -12.54
CA MET A 31 -1.80 1.13 -11.47
C MET A 31 -2.25 -0.33 -11.49
N MET A 32 -2.00 -1.05 -10.40
CA MET A 32 -2.55 -2.38 -10.15
C MET A 32 -3.70 -2.24 -9.15
N THR A 33 -4.90 -2.64 -9.57
CA THR A 33 -6.04 -2.80 -8.67
C THR A 33 -6.07 -4.23 -8.17
N LEU A 34 -6.18 -4.39 -6.86
CA LEU A 34 -6.31 -5.69 -6.23
C LEU A 34 -7.69 -5.85 -5.65
N SER A 35 -8.43 -6.79 -6.21
CA SER A 35 -9.84 -6.99 -5.91
C SER A 35 -10.04 -8.39 -5.30
N PRO A 36 -10.83 -8.53 -4.22
CA PRO A 36 -11.43 -9.83 -3.90
C PRO A 36 -12.31 -10.26 -5.09
N PRO A 37 -12.60 -11.56 -5.27
CA PRO A 37 -13.46 -11.97 -6.38
C PRO A 37 -14.85 -11.39 -6.18
N PHE A 38 -15.47 -10.99 -7.29
CA PHE A 38 -16.87 -10.61 -7.30
C PHE A 38 -17.69 -11.87 -7.02
N LEU A 39 -18.16 -12.02 -5.79
CA LEU A 39 -18.99 -13.14 -5.40
C LEU A 39 -20.43 -12.66 -5.21
N PRO A 40 -21.44 -13.45 -5.65
CA PRO A 40 -22.83 -13.10 -5.45
C PRO A 40 -23.12 -12.94 -3.94
N PRO A 41 -24.11 -12.11 -3.55
CA PRO A 41 -24.42 -11.78 -2.15
C PRO A 41 -24.66 -12.98 -1.21
N GLN A 42 -24.83 -14.18 -1.76
CA GLN A 42 -25.11 -15.43 -1.05
C GLN A 42 -23.84 -16.25 -0.72
N ALA A 43 -22.66 -15.86 -1.21
CA ALA A 43 -21.41 -16.63 -1.10
C ALA A 43 -20.54 -16.29 0.14
N GLY A 44 -21.13 -15.72 1.19
CA GLY A 44 -20.47 -15.43 2.46
C GLY A 44 -19.86 -14.02 2.57
N ASN A 45 -19.74 -13.52 3.81
CA ASN A 45 -19.07 -12.26 4.12
C ASN A 45 -17.56 -12.47 4.09
N TYR A 46 -16.87 -11.87 3.11
CA TYR A 46 -15.41 -11.87 3.06
C TYR A 46 -14.86 -10.70 3.85
N THR A 47 -14.03 -11.00 4.84
CA THR A 47 -13.28 -9.97 5.55
C THR A 47 -12.11 -9.49 4.68
N PHE A 48 -11.99 -8.18 4.51
CA PHE A 48 -10.93 -7.60 3.69
C PHE A 48 -9.57 -7.68 4.40
N ASN A 49 -8.50 -7.87 3.62
CA ASN A 49 -7.14 -7.93 4.13
C ASN A 49 -6.24 -7.09 3.23
N ARG A 50 -6.12 -5.82 3.61
CA ARG A 50 -5.41 -4.78 2.87
C ARG A 50 -3.91 -5.08 2.72
N ALA A 51 -3.26 -5.40 3.82
CA ALA A 51 -1.82 -5.69 3.85
C ALA A 51 -1.45 -6.91 3.01
N LYS A 52 -2.23 -8.00 3.10
CA LYS A 52 -2.01 -9.19 2.26
C LYS A 52 -2.20 -8.88 0.78
N LEU A 53 -3.20 -8.06 0.41
CA LEU A 53 -3.35 -7.62 -0.98
C LEU A 53 -2.10 -6.87 -1.43
N MET A 54 -1.62 -5.89 -0.69
CA MET A 54 -0.42 -5.14 -1.05
C MET A 54 0.83 -6.03 -1.27
N ASN A 55 1.00 -7.09 -0.48
CA ASN A 55 2.03 -8.11 -0.72
C ASN A 55 1.85 -8.84 -2.07
N ILE A 56 0.61 -9.18 -2.44
CA ILE A 56 0.27 -9.78 -3.75
C ILE A 56 0.64 -8.80 -4.86
N GLY A 57 0.22 -7.54 -4.74
CA GLY A 57 0.55 -6.49 -5.71
C GLY A 57 2.05 -6.35 -5.91
N PHE A 58 2.82 -6.35 -4.82
CA PHE A 58 4.27 -6.34 -4.91
C PHE A 58 4.81 -7.53 -5.69
N ARG A 59 4.36 -8.75 -5.37
CA ARG A 59 4.86 -9.96 -6.05
C ARG A 59 4.49 -10.00 -7.54
N GLU A 60 3.32 -9.50 -7.91
CA GLU A 60 2.89 -9.43 -9.30
C GLU A 60 3.58 -8.29 -10.06
N ALA A 61 3.74 -7.11 -9.46
CA ALA A 61 4.48 -6.00 -10.06
C ALA A 61 5.93 -6.38 -10.39
N MET A 62 6.63 -7.02 -9.44
CA MET A 62 8.02 -7.46 -9.63
C MET A 62 8.16 -8.65 -10.59
N ARG A 63 7.06 -9.31 -10.99
CA ARG A 63 7.07 -10.33 -12.06
C ARG A 63 6.99 -9.71 -13.45
N GLU A 64 6.38 -8.53 -13.58
CA GLU A 64 6.24 -7.84 -14.86
C GLU A 64 7.49 -7.06 -15.22
N GLU A 65 8.01 -6.26 -14.29
CA GLU A 65 9.18 -5.39 -14.52
C GLU A 65 10.01 -5.17 -13.25
N ASP A 66 11.24 -4.70 -13.45
CA ASP A 66 12.17 -4.29 -12.38
C ASP A 66 11.87 -2.85 -11.92
N TRP A 67 10.78 -2.69 -11.17
CA TRP A 67 10.39 -1.39 -10.61
C TRP A 67 11.35 -0.91 -9.52
N ASP A 68 11.67 0.38 -9.50
CA ASP A 68 12.54 0.96 -8.46
C ASP A 68 11.75 1.49 -7.25
N CYS A 69 10.47 1.81 -7.46
CA CYS A 69 9.63 2.41 -6.44
C CYS A 69 8.19 1.93 -6.54
N LEU A 70 7.63 1.60 -5.38
CA LEU A 70 6.28 1.06 -5.25
C LEU A 70 5.50 1.92 -4.25
N PHE A 71 4.37 2.43 -4.70
CA PHE A 71 3.41 3.20 -3.89
C PHE A 71 2.24 2.29 -3.51
N PHE A 72 2.00 2.17 -2.21
CA PHE A 72 0.87 1.47 -1.62
C PHE A 72 -0.17 2.50 -1.21
N HIS A 73 -1.35 2.43 -1.79
CA HIS A 73 -2.25 3.58 -1.87
C HIS A 73 -3.70 3.18 -1.65
N ASP A 74 -4.37 3.85 -0.72
CA ASP A 74 -5.81 3.71 -0.56
C ASP A 74 -6.53 4.38 -1.74
N VAL A 75 -7.50 3.68 -2.35
CA VAL A 75 -8.19 4.16 -3.58
C VAL A 75 -8.96 5.47 -3.38
N ASP A 76 -9.28 5.80 -2.14
CA ASP A 76 -10.08 6.96 -1.75
C ASP A 76 -9.24 8.18 -1.33
N LEU A 77 -7.91 8.12 -1.37
CA LEU A 77 -7.05 9.23 -0.96
C LEU A 77 -6.48 9.97 -2.17
N ILE A 78 -6.84 11.23 -2.38
CA ILE A 78 -6.32 12.04 -3.49
C ILE A 78 -5.34 13.10 -2.95
N PRO A 79 -4.11 13.21 -3.49
CA PRO A 79 -3.18 14.26 -3.08
C PRO A 79 -3.71 15.64 -3.47
N GLU A 80 -3.58 16.62 -2.57
CA GLU A 80 -4.04 18.01 -2.81
C GLU A 80 -2.96 18.91 -3.43
N ASP A 81 -1.70 18.46 -3.48
CA ASP A 81 -0.54 19.24 -3.92
C ASP A 81 0.39 18.38 -4.78
N ASP A 82 0.65 18.81 -6.02
CA ASP A 82 1.47 18.11 -7.01
C ASP A 82 2.97 18.10 -6.67
N ARG A 83 3.40 18.91 -5.71
CA ARG A 83 4.76 18.89 -5.16
C ARG A 83 5.00 17.71 -4.23
N ASN A 84 3.96 16.98 -3.83
CA ASN A 84 4.12 15.68 -3.18
C ASN A 84 4.41 14.60 -4.22
N THR A 85 5.63 14.61 -4.74
CA THR A 85 6.04 13.75 -5.85
C THR A 85 5.98 12.27 -5.52
N TYR A 86 5.44 11.47 -6.44
CA TYR A 86 5.34 10.02 -6.30
C TYR A 86 6.66 9.34 -6.66
N ILE A 87 7.66 9.52 -5.79
CA ILE A 87 8.99 8.91 -5.84
C ILE A 87 9.34 8.34 -4.46
N CYS A 88 10.22 7.35 -4.43
CA CYS A 88 10.73 6.76 -3.19
C CYS A 88 11.92 7.57 -2.68
N ASP A 89 12.04 7.65 -1.35
CA ASP A 89 13.18 8.27 -0.68
C ASP A 89 14.20 7.20 -0.24
N ALA A 90 15.33 7.64 0.33
CA ALA A 90 16.32 6.74 0.92
C ALA A 90 15.75 5.87 2.06
N ASN A 91 14.64 6.30 2.66
CA ASN A 91 13.89 5.58 3.68
C ASN A 91 12.40 5.46 3.28
N PRO A 92 11.64 4.49 3.83
CA PRO A 92 10.21 4.35 3.55
C PRO A 92 9.46 5.67 3.73
N LYS A 93 8.79 6.10 2.68
CA LYS A 93 8.09 7.39 2.63
C LYS A 93 6.64 7.22 3.05
N HIS A 94 6.18 8.03 3.98
CA HIS A 94 4.76 8.24 4.25
C HIS A 94 4.32 9.51 3.53
N ALA A 95 3.52 9.37 2.48
CA ALA A 95 3.08 10.49 1.64
C ALA A 95 1.84 11.20 2.22
N ALA A 96 0.89 10.45 2.78
CA ALA A 96 -0.40 10.96 3.28
C ALA A 96 -0.36 11.47 4.73
N ILE A 97 0.54 12.42 5.02
CA ILE A 97 0.81 12.86 6.39
C ILE A 97 -0.26 13.81 6.97
N ALA A 98 -1.09 14.42 6.12
CA ALA A 98 -2.12 15.37 6.51
C ALA A 98 -3.43 15.09 5.76
N MET A 99 -4.22 14.14 6.27
CA MET A 99 -5.53 13.82 5.69
C MET A 99 -6.65 14.69 6.27
N ASP A 100 -7.61 15.08 5.43
CA ASP A 100 -8.76 15.88 5.83
C ASP A 100 -9.62 15.22 6.93
N LYS A 101 -9.78 13.89 6.91
CA LYS A 101 -10.48 13.11 7.94
C LYS A 101 -9.87 13.25 9.34
N PHE A 102 -8.59 13.60 9.42
CA PHE A 102 -7.86 13.85 10.67
C PHE A 102 -7.61 15.34 10.92
N GLY A 103 -8.34 16.23 10.22
CA GLY A 103 -8.16 17.67 10.34
C GLY A 103 -6.78 18.14 9.85
N TYR A 104 -6.22 17.48 8.84
CA TYR A 104 -4.87 17.75 8.30
C TYR A 104 -3.74 17.66 9.32
N LYS A 105 -3.91 16.80 10.34
CA LYS A 105 -2.88 16.51 11.34
C LYS A 105 -2.46 15.05 11.25
N LEU A 106 -1.18 14.80 11.48
CA LEU A 106 -0.66 13.46 11.64
C LEU A 106 -1.20 12.87 12.96
N PRO A 107 -1.89 11.72 12.97
CA PRO A 107 -2.48 11.16 14.19
C PRO A 107 -1.45 10.89 15.30
N TYR A 108 -0.30 10.31 14.93
CA TYR A 108 0.83 10.04 15.80
C TYR A 108 2.09 9.74 14.99
N ASN A 109 3.27 9.81 15.62
CA ASN A 109 4.55 9.76 14.89
C ASN A 109 4.83 8.44 14.17
N MET A 110 4.31 7.31 14.65
CA MET A 110 4.48 6.00 14.01
C MET A 110 3.44 5.70 12.92
N TYR A 111 2.48 6.59 12.69
CA TYR A 111 1.42 6.39 11.71
C TYR A 111 1.99 6.32 10.28
N PHE A 112 1.64 5.24 9.57
CA PHE A 112 2.13 4.90 8.23
C PHE A 112 1.00 4.45 7.28
N GLY A 113 -0.25 4.78 7.60
CA GLY A 113 -1.42 4.42 6.80
C GLY A 113 -1.73 5.38 5.66
N GLY A 114 -2.72 5.04 4.84
CA GLY A 114 -3.16 5.85 3.72
C GLY A 114 -2.31 5.63 2.46
N VAL A 115 -1.24 6.41 2.32
CA VAL A 115 -0.35 6.35 1.15
C VAL A 115 1.11 6.31 1.59
N SER A 116 1.80 5.23 1.22
CA SER A 116 3.22 5.03 1.50
C SER A 116 3.98 4.59 0.25
N ALA A 117 5.30 4.79 0.25
CA ALA A 117 6.18 4.37 -0.83
C ALA A 117 7.45 3.71 -0.30
N LEU A 118 7.82 2.60 -0.93
CA LEU A 118 9.01 1.82 -0.61
C LEU A 118 9.68 1.36 -1.90
N SER A 119 11.01 1.39 -1.93
CA SER A 119 11.77 0.65 -2.93
C SER A 119 11.64 -0.86 -2.69
N PRO A 120 11.84 -1.73 -3.70
CA PRO A 120 11.80 -3.17 -3.48
C PRO A 120 12.77 -3.64 -2.40
N LEU A 121 13.96 -3.02 -2.33
CA LEU A 121 14.95 -3.33 -1.30
C LEU A 121 14.45 -3.00 0.10
N GLN A 122 13.85 -1.81 0.29
CA GLN A 122 13.25 -1.43 1.58
C GLN A 122 12.10 -2.39 1.95
N TYR A 123 11.23 -2.71 0.99
CA TYR A 123 10.09 -3.59 1.19
C TYR A 123 10.51 -5.00 1.61
N LEU A 124 11.48 -5.59 0.92
CA LEU A 124 12.00 -6.92 1.24
C LEU A 124 12.80 -6.93 2.55
N LYS A 125 13.54 -5.85 2.86
CA LYS A 125 14.28 -5.72 4.12
C LYS A 125 13.37 -5.81 5.35
N MET A 126 12.12 -5.39 5.22
CA MET A 126 11.12 -5.49 6.28
C MET A 126 10.20 -6.71 6.18
N ASN A 127 10.53 -7.68 5.31
CA ASN A 127 9.70 -8.84 4.98
C ASN A 127 8.29 -8.46 4.48
N GLY A 128 8.14 -7.32 3.79
CA GLY A 128 6.85 -6.75 3.39
C GLY A 128 5.86 -6.57 4.53
N PHE A 129 4.57 -6.65 4.20
CA PHE A 129 3.47 -6.35 5.12
C PHE A 129 2.91 -7.62 5.80
N PRO A 130 2.21 -7.53 6.95
CA PRO A 130 1.65 -8.71 7.60
C PRO A 130 0.50 -9.33 6.78
N ASN A 131 0.39 -10.66 6.71
CA ASN A 131 -0.68 -11.33 5.97
C ASN A 131 -1.90 -11.67 6.83
N ASN A 132 -1.81 -11.53 8.15
CA ASN A 132 -2.82 -12.03 9.08
C ASN A 132 -3.82 -10.99 9.59
N TYR A 133 -3.75 -9.74 9.09
CA TYR A 133 -4.69 -8.67 9.44
C TYR A 133 -5.96 -8.73 8.58
N TRP A 134 -6.93 -9.50 9.06
CA TRP A 134 -8.29 -9.55 8.52
C TRP A 134 -9.18 -8.55 9.27
N GLY A 135 -9.83 -7.65 8.54
CA GLY A 135 -10.73 -6.65 9.11
C GLY A 135 -10.11 -5.27 9.18
N TRP A 136 -10.79 -4.34 9.83
CA TRP A 136 -10.29 -2.98 9.96
C TRP A 136 -9.31 -2.81 11.13
N GLY A 137 -8.09 -2.37 10.80
CA GLY A 137 -7.18 -1.65 11.70
C GLY A 137 -6.00 -2.46 12.26
N GLY A 138 -4.92 -1.72 12.53
CA GLY A 138 -3.70 -2.18 13.20
C GLY A 138 -2.59 -2.67 12.27
N GLU A 139 -2.86 -2.89 10.99
CA GLU A 139 -1.87 -3.33 10.01
C GLU A 139 -0.90 -2.20 9.65
N ASP A 140 -1.39 -0.98 9.50
CA ASP A 140 -0.56 0.21 9.23
C ASP A 140 0.44 0.48 10.36
N ASP A 141 0.03 0.20 11.61
CA ASP A 141 0.89 0.33 12.80
C ASP A 141 1.95 -0.76 12.85
N ASP A 142 1.58 -2.00 12.51
CA ASP A 142 2.50 -3.13 12.39
C ASP A 142 3.58 -2.82 11.33
N ILE A 143 3.16 -2.30 10.17
CA ILE A 143 4.06 -1.84 9.10
C ILE A 143 5.00 -0.74 9.62
N GLY A 144 4.49 0.26 10.32
CA GLY A 144 5.30 1.32 10.93
C GLY A 144 6.35 0.76 11.91
N ILE A 145 5.99 -0.23 12.72
CA ILE A 145 6.92 -0.94 13.61
C ILE A 145 7.97 -1.71 12.81
N ARG A 146 7.59 -2.41 11.73
CA ARG A 146 8.53 -3.16 10.87
C ARG A 146 9.57 -2.26 10.23
N VAL A 147 9.20 -1.05 9.79
CA VAL A 147 10.16 -0.04 9.29
C VAL A 147 11.25 0.20 10.32
N SER A 148 10.86 0.42 11.59
CA SER A 148 11.81 0.61 12.69
C SER A 148 12.65 -0.63 12.98
N LEU A 149 12.03 -1.82 13.01
CA LEU A 149 12.73 -3.10 13.26
C LEU A 149 13.73 -3.47 12.16
N ALA A 150 13.48 -3.03 10.93
CA ALA A 150 14.40 -3.17 9.80
C ALA A 150 15.53 -2.12 9.81
N GLY A 151 15.63 -1.28 10.85
CA GLY A 151 16.64 -0.25 11.00
C GLY A 151 16.46 0.92 10.02
N MET A 152 15.23 1.19 9.61
CA MET A 152 14.86 2.32 8.76
C MET A 152 14.00 3.30 9.57
N HIS A 153 13.82 4.52 9.07
CA HIS A 153 12.90 5.51 9.64
C HIS A 153 11.84 5.92 8.62
N ILE A 154 10.79 6.60 9.06
CA ILE A 154 9.73 7.07 8.17
C ILE A 154 10.13 8.46 7.62
N SER A 155 10.31 8.57 6.31
CA SER A 155 10.46 9.84 5.60
C SER A 155 9.09 10.48 5.35
N ARG A 156 9.01 11.81 5.41
CA ARG A 156 7.77 12.56 5.23
C ARG A 156 8.02 13.85 4.44
N PRO A 157 7.11 14.23 3.51
CA PRO A 157 7.18 15.54 2.88
C PRO A 157 6.82 16.64 3.89
N PRO A 158 7.04 17.93 3.55
CA PRO A 158 6.50 19.04 4.33
C PRO A 158 4.97 18.94 4.45
N LEU A 159 4.42 19.29 5.61
CA LEU A 159 2.98 19.18 5.90
C LEU A 159 2.09 19.88 4.86
N LYS A 160 2.53 21.03 4.35
CA LYS A 160 1.83 21.78 3.29
C LYS A 160 1.66 20.99 1.99
N HIS A 161 2.60 20.10 1.67
CA HIS A 161 2.60 19.31 0.43
C HIS A 161 1.98 17.93 0.66
N GLY A 162 2.15 17.34 1.85
CA GLY A 162 1.61 16.01 2.18
C GLY A 162 0.12 15.96 2.50
N ARG A 163 -0.69 16.87 1.94
CA ARG A 163 -2.13 16.94 2.16
C ARG A 163 -2.88 15.99 1.25
N TYR A 164 -3.85 15.27 1.81
CA TYR A 164 -4.72 14.36 1.07
C TYR A 164 -6.19 14.57 1.43
N LYS A 165 -7.04 14.41 0.42
CA LYS A 165 -8.49 14.43 0.52
C LYS A 165 -9.03 13.01 0.47
N MET A 166 -9.81 12.60 1.47
CA MET A 166 -10.55 11.35 1.42
C MET A 166 -11.87 11.51 0.65
N ILE A 167 -12.07 10.68 -0.38
CA ILE A 167 -13.34 10.50 -1.06
C ILE A 167 -14.31 9.87 -0.06
N LYS A 168 -15.44 10.54 0.19
CA LYS A 168 -16.43 10.05 1.15
C LYS A 168 -17.06 8.76 0.64
N HIS A 169 -16.99 7.71 1.45
CA HIS A 169 -17.70 6.45 1.24
C HIS A 169 -18.43 6.03 2.51
N LYS A 170 -19.47 5.17 2.37
CA LYS A 170 -20.09 4.51 3.53
C LYS A 170 -19.10 3.49 4.09
N LEU A 171 -19.18 3.22 5.40
CA LEU A 171 -18.42 2.13 6.02
C LEU A 171 -18.62 0.86 5.20
N ASP A 172 -17.52 0.19 4.84
CA ASP A 172 -17.59 -1.02 4.04
C ASP A 172 -18.28 -2.11 4.85
N GLN A 173 -19.47 -2.51 4.41
CA GLN A 173 -20.24 -3.59 5.01
C GLN A 173 -19.40 -4.88 4.94
N GLY A 174 -19.27 -5.58 6.08
CA GLY A 174 -18.51 -6.83 6.17
C GLY A 174 -17.03 -6.68 6.53
N ASN A 175 -16.52 -5.45 6.70
CA ASN A 175 -15.15 -5.22 7.18
C ASN A 175 -15.12 -4.59 8.58
N ASP A 176 -15.67 -5.32 9.54
CA ASP A 176 -15.72 -4.90 10.94
C ASP A 176 -14.32 -4.68 11.52
N VAL A 177 -14.27 -3.89 12.61
CA VAL A 177 -13.04 -3.67 13.38
C VAL A 177 -12.50 -5.00 13.88
N ASN A 178 -11.24 -5.29 13.57
CA ASN A 178 -10.59 -6.51 14.06
C ASN A 178 -10.41 -6.42 15.59
N PRO A 179 -11.11 -7.24 16.40
CA PRO A 179 -11.02 -7.17 17.86
C PRO A 179 -9.64 -7.59 18.38
N LYS A 180 -8.86 -8.33 17.58
CA LYS A 180 -7.53 -8.83 17.93
C LYS A 180 -6.40 -7.85 17.56
N ARG A 181 -6.69 -6.72 16.90
CA ARG A 181 -5.69 -5.80 16.34
C ARG A 181 -4.60 -5.38 17.35
N PHE A 182 -4.97 -5.08 18.59
CA PHE A 182 -4.01 -4.66 19.63
C PHE A 182 -3.13 -5.83 20.10
N ASN A 183 -3.71 -7.03 20.26
CA ASN A 183 -2.97 -8.24 20.62
C ASN A 183 -2.00 -8.67 19.51
N MET A 184 -2.38 -8.46 18.25
CA MET A 184 -1.53 -8.71 17.09
C MET A 184 -0.38 -7.70 17.04
N LEU A 185 -0.69 -6.41 17.19
CA LEU A 185 0.30 -5.32 17.19
C LEU A 185 1.34 -5.48 18.32
N ALA A 186 0.92 -5.94 19.50
CA ALA A 186 1.82 -6.22 20.61
C ALA A 186 2.84 -7.34 20.28
N LYS A 187 2.53 -8.20 19.31
CA LYS A 187 3.34 -9.35 18.90
C LYS A 187 4.22 -9.09 17.67
N THR A 188 4.14 -7.91 17.04
CA THR A 188 4.86 -7.59 15.80
C THR A 188 6.36 -7.88 15.91
N ARG A 189 7.00 -7.53 17.04
CA ARG A 189 8.44 -7.75 17.25
C ARG A 189 8.84 -9.23 17.16
N GLN A 190 7.95 -10.14 17.57
CA GLN A 190 8.16 -11.57 17.53
C GLN A 190 7.78 -12.17 16.17
N THR A 191 6.77 -11.63 15.50
CA THR A 191 6.14 -12.26 14.33
C THR A 191 6.61 -11.71 12.98
N TRP A 192 7.18 -10.51 12.89
CA TRP A 192 7.43 -9.85 11.60
C TRP A 192 8.35 -10.62 10.64
N LYS A 193 9.26 -11.45 11.16
CA LYS A 193 10.11 -12.33 10.34
C LYS A 193 9.44 -13.63 9.92
N LEU A 194 8.32 -13.99 10.57
CA LEU A 194 7.58 -15.22 10.34
C LEU A 194 6.35 -14.99 9.45
N ASP A 195 5.76 -13.79 9.50
CA ASP A 195 4.61 -13.41 8.70
C ASP A 195 4.92 -12.21 7.79
N GLY A 196 4.92 -12.42 6.48
CA GLY A 196 5.17 -11.38 5.49
C GLY A 196 5.34 -11.92 4.08
N MET A 197 6.25 -11.35 3.31
CA MET A 197 6.53 -11.81 1.94
C MET A 197 6.98 -13.27 1.87
N ASN A 198 7.72 -13.74 2.87
CA ASN A 198 8.19 -15.13 2.95
C ASN A 198 7.08 -16.15 3.22
N SER A 199 5.96 -15.75 3.81
CA SER A 199 4.81 -16.61 4.10
C SER A 199 3.60 -16.30 3.21
N LEU A 200 3.79 -15.50 2.17
CA LEU A 200 2.72 -15.05 1.30
C LEU A 200 2.18 -16.20 0.43
N GLU A 201 0.97 -16.64 0.75
CA GLU A 201 0.21 -17.63 -0.02
C GLU A 201 -1.01 -16.97 -0.70
N TYR A 202 -1.11 -17.15 -2.02
CA TYR A 202 -2.26 -16.75 -2.84
C TYR A 202 -2.27 -17.50 -4.17
N GLU A 203 -3.43 -17.50 -4.81
CA GLU A 203 -3.60 -17.86 -6.21
C GLU A 203 -4.15 -16.65 -6.99
N VAL A 204 -3.91 -16.62 -8.30
CA VAL A 204 -4.46 -15.58 -9.18
C VAL A 204 -5.56 -16.21 -10.02
N VAL A 205 -6.77 -15.63 -9.95
CA VAL A 205 -7.94 -16.07 -10.72
C VAL A 205 -7.92 -15.46 -12.11
N SER A 206 -7.64 -14.17 -12.20
CA SER A 206 -7.61 -13.46 -13.49
C SER A 206 -6.65 -12.28 -13.47
N ARG A 207 -6.16 -11.94 -14.66
CA ARG A 207 -5.40 -10.72 -14.95
C ARG A 207 -6.08 -10.04 -16.13
N GLU A 208 -6.53 -8.82 -15.93
CA GLU A 208 -7.16 -8.00 -16.96
C GLU A 208 -6.35 -6.71 -17.14
N TYR A 209 -5.88 -6.46 -18.35
CA TYR A 209 -5.11 -5.26 -18.67
C TYR A 209 -6.02 -4.25 -19.35
N LEU A 210 -6.32 -3.16 -18.66
CA LEU A 210 -7.13 -2.07 -19.14
C LEU A 210 -6.24 -0.87 -19.51
N PRO A 211 -6.76 0.09 -20.29
CA PRO A 211 -5.93 1.21 -20.77
C PRO A 211 -5.25 2.04 -19.68
N LEU A 212 -5.80 2.06 -18.46
CA LEU A 212 -5.30 2.90 -17.35
C LEU A 212 -4.78 2.09 -16.15
N TYR A 213 -5.05 0.78 -16.10
CA TYR A 213 -4.66 -0.07 -14.97
C TYR A 213 -4.73 -1.55 -15.31
N ALA A 214 -3.98 -2.36 -14.56
CA ALA A 214 -4.14 -3.81 -14.54
C ALA A 214 -4.98 -4.22 -13.34
N ASN A 215 -5.97 -5.08 -13.54
CA ASN A 215 -6.77 -5.66 -12.47
C ASN A 215 -6.35 -7.11 -12.24
N ILE A 216 -5.91 -7.40 -11.01
CA ILE A 216 -5.53 -8.74 -10.60
C ILE A 216 -6.55 -9.21 -9.56
N THR A 217 -7.28 -10.28 -9.92
CA THR A 217 -8.32 -10.85 -9.06
C THR A 217 -7.78 -12.11 -8.39
N LYS A 218 -8.00 -12.23 -7.08
CA LYS A 218 -7.66 -13.43 -6.29
C LYS A 218 -8.91 -14.25 -5.93
N PRO A 219 -8.79 -15.52 -5.51
CA PRO A 219 -9.89 -16.24 -4.89
C PRO A 219 -10.24 -15.65 -3.52
N GLY A 220 -11.49 -15.80 -3.10
CA GLY A 220 -11.92 -15.52 -1.74
C GLY A 220 -11.38 -16.65 -0.89
N THR A 221 -10.52 -16.35 0.07
CA THR A 221 -10.13 -17.34 1.06
C THR A 221 -11.31 -17.48 2.01
N SER A 222 -11.96 -18.65 1.97
CA SER A 222 -12.97 -19.08 2.94
C SER A 222 -12.42 -19.14 4.35
#